data_AF-A0A8J7IDB9-F1
#
_entry.id   AF-A0A8J7IDB9-F1
#
_cell.length_a   1.000
_cell.length_b   1.000
_cell.length_c   1.000
_cell.angle_alpha   90.00
_cell.angle_beta   90.00
_cell.angle_gamma   90.00
#
_symmetry.space_group_name_H-M   'P 1'
#
loop_
_entity.id
_entity.type
_entity.pdbx_description
1 polymer ?
#
loop_
_entity_poly.entity_id
_entity_poly.type
_entity_poly.pdbx_seq_one_letter_code
_entity_poly.pdbx_strand_id
1 'polypeptide(L)' 'MKRIVIALLMTAGLTACGADGEPIRPTAGVGVSVGTGGVSVGGSVGARVGNVTVGVGL' A
#
# COMPACT_ATOMS: atom_id res chain seq x y z
N MET A 1 -14.01 15.28 32.12
CA MET A 1 -13.20 16.17 31.24
C MET A 1 -12.10 15.42 30.50
N LYS A 2 -11.03 14.93 31.16
CA LYS A 2 -9.86 14.30 30.47
C LYS A 2 -10.18 13.06 29.61
N ARG A 3 -11.14 12.22 30.03
CA ARG A 3 -11.56 11.02 29.28
C ARG A 3 -12.20 11.34 27.93
N ILE A 4 -12.94 12.45 27.85
CA ILE A 4 -13.59 12.91 26.62
C ILE A 4 -12.53 13.36 25.61
N VAL A 5 -11.47 14.04 26.08
CA VAL A 5 -10.36 14.49 25.23
C VAL A 5 -9.60 13.30 24.63
N ILE A 6 -9.36 12.24 25.41
CA ILE A 6 -8.69 11.02 24.92
C ILE A 6 -9.55 10.30 23.88
N ALA A 7 -10.87 10.19 24.12
CA ALA A 7 -11.79 9.57 23.16
C ALA A 7 -11.81 10.32 21.82
N LEU A 8 -11.79 11.66 21.86
CA LEU A 8 -11.75 12.54 20.68
C LEU A 8 -10.43 12.40 19.88
N LEU A 9 -9.30 12.27 20.57
CA LEU A 9 -7.99 12.03 19.94
C LEU A 9 -7.92 10.66 19.26
N MET A 10 -8.52 9.63 19.86
CA MET A 10 -8.54 8.28 19.28
C MET A 10 -9.42 8.20 18.03
N THR A 11 -10.59 8.81 18.03
CA THR A 11 -11.44 8.86 16.83
C THR A 11 -10.82 9.70 15.72
N ALA A 12 -10.15 10.82 16.05
CA ALA A 12 -9.40 11.61 15.07
C ALA A 12 -8.25 10.81 14.43
N GLY A 13 -7.48 10.07 15.23
CA GLY A 13 -6.41 9.19 14.72
C GLY A 13 -6.93 8.06 13.81
N LEU A 14 -8.14 7.55 14.07
CA LEU A 14 -8.77 6.53 13.23
C LEU A 14 -9.14 7.03 11.84
N THR A 15 -9.58 8.29 11.72
CA THR A 15 -9.85 8.92 10.41
C THR A 15 -8.56 9.15 9.61
N ALA A 16 -7.44 9.40 10.29
CA ALA A 16 -6.12 9.48 9.65
C ALA A 16 -5.58 8.11 9.20
N CYS A 17 -6.09 7.01 9.76
CA CYS A 17 -5.80 5.64 9.32
C CYS A 17 -6.62 5.22 8.07
N GLY A 18 -7.38 6.15 7.47
CA GLY A 18 -7.83 5.98 6.09
C GLY A 18 -8.96 4.99 5.89
N ALA A 19 -9.97 4.97 6.78
CA ALA A 19 -11.25 4.31 6.48
C ALA A 19 -11.89 4.85 5.18
N ASP A 20 -11.52 6.08 4.78
CA ASP A 20 -11.95 6.76 3.56
C ASP A 20 -10.77 7.46 2.83
N GLY A 21 -9.57 6.88 2.84
CA GLY A 21 -8.41 7.43 2.13
C GLY A 21 -8.55 7.29 0.60
N GLU A 22 -8.11 8.31 -0.16
CA GLU A 22 -7.99 8.32 -1.64
C GLU A 22 -7.70 6.91 -2.18
N PRO A 23 -8.45 6.41 -3.18
CA PRO A 23 -8.37 5.04 -3.67
C PRO A 23 -6.92 4.59 -3.80
N ILE A 24 -6.51 3.72 -2.88
CA ILE A 24 -5.22 3.03 -2.93
C ILE A 24 -5.16 2.41 -4.32
N ARG A 25 -4.19 2.79 -5.15
CA ARG A 25 -4.04 2.22 -6.50
C ARG A 25 -3.07 1.05 -6.40
N PRO A 26 -3.56 -0.20 -6.28
CA PRO A 26 -2.70 -1.36 -6.33
C PRO A 26 -2.10 -1.49 -7.73
N THR A 27 -0.82 -1.77 -7.81
CA THR A 27 -0.09 -2.08 -9.03
C THR A 27 0.50 -3.46 -8.87
N ALA A 28 0.15 -4.40 -9.75
CA ALA A 28 0.77 -5.72 -9.81
C ALA A 28 1.40 -5.90 -11.18
N GLY A 29 2.65 -6.37 -11.21
CA GLY A 29 3.38 -6.69 -12.42
C GLY A 29 3.91 -8.11 -12.35
N VAL A 30 3.54 -8.94 -13.32
CA VAL A 30 4.08 -10.30 -13.49
C VAL A 30 4.86 -10.32 -14.80
N GLY A 31 6.13 -10.71 -14.73
CA GLY A 31 7.03 -10.79 -15.88
C GLY A 31 7.58 -12.20 -16.04
N VAL A 32 7.64 -12.67 -17.29
CA VAL A 32 8.24 -13.94 -17.64
C VAL A 32 9.35 -13.67 -18.65
N SER A 33 10.59 -13.92 -18.25
CA SER A 33 11.78 -13.69 -19.08
C SER A 33 12.27 -15.03 -19.62
N VAL A 34 12.31 -15.17 -20.94
CA VAL A 34 12.82 -16.37 -21.62
C VAL A 34 14.11 -16.01 -22.34
N GLY A 35 15.20 -16.68 -21.99
CA GLY A 35 16.50 -16.48 -22.62
C GLY A 35 17.24 -17.80 -22.82
N THR A 36 18.43 -17.71 -23.42
CA THR A 36 19.29 -18.87 -23.69
C THR A 36 19.73 -19.61 -22.44
N GLY A 37 19.66 -18.98 -21.26
CA GLY A 37 19.95 -19.57 -19.94
C GLY A 37 18.74 -20.14 -19.20
N GLY A 38 17.54 -20.16 -19.79
CA GLY A 38 16.32 -20.70 -19.18
C GLY A 38 15.19 -19.68 -19.04
N VAL A 39 14.17 -20.04 -18.26
CA VAL A 39 12.98 -19.21 -17.98
C VAL A 39 13.03 -18.71 -16.56
N SER A 40 12.89 -17.39 -16.38
CA SER A 40 12.78 -16.75 -15.07
C SER A 40 11.42 -16.06 -14.95
N VAL A 41 10.73 -16.30 -13.84
CA VAL A 41 9.46 -15.67 -13.52
C VAL A 41 9.71 -14.67 -12.40
N GLY A 42 9.44 -13.40 -12.68
CA GLY A 42 9.54 -12.31 -11.70
C GLY A 42 8.15 -11.74 -11.41
N GLY A 43 7.95 -11.31 -10.17
CA GLY A 43 6.68 -10.74 -9.72
C GLY A 43 6.93 -9.48 -8.90
N SER A 44 6.11 -8.47 -9.10
CA SER A 44 6.16 -7.22 -8.34
C SER A 44 4.77 -6.82 -7.90
N VAL A 45 4.66 -6.36 -6.66
CA VAL A 45 3.45 -5.81 -6.08
C VAL A 45 3.77 -4.45 -5.49
N GLY A 46 2.88 -3.50 -5.69
CA GLY A 46 3.00 -2.15 -5.16
C GLY A 46 1.65 -1.52 -4.90
N ALA A 47 1.66 -0.48 -4.10
CA ALA A 47 0.51 0.32 -3.78
C ALA A 47 0.90 1.80 -3.83
N ARG A 48 0.02 2.61 -4.42
CA ARG A 48 0.18 4.05 -4.46
C ARG A 48 -0.92 4.73 -3.65
N VAL A 49 -0.52 5.58 -2.71
CA VAL A 49 -1.39 6.41 -1.87
C VAL A 49 -1.03 7.87 -2.13
N GLY A 50 -1.82 8.55 -2.97
CA GLY A 50 -1.52 9.90 -3.43
C GLY A 50 -0.16 10.00 -4.13
N ASN A 51 0.77 10.77 -3.53
CA ASN A 51 2.13 10.96 -4.04
C ASN A 51 3.15 9.94 -3.51
N VAL A 52 2.76 9.04 -2.60
CA VAL A 52 3.63 8.03 -2.01
C VAL A 52 3.42 6.68 -2.70
N THR A 53 4.50 6.05 -3.14
CA THR A 53 4.49 4.73 -3.80
C THR A 53 5.35 3.77 -2.99
N VAL A 54 4.80 2.59 -2.68
CA VAL A 54 5.53 1.51 -2.00
C VAL A 54 5.44 0.25 -2.87
N GLY A 55 6.56 -0.43 -3.10
CA GLY A 55 6.59 -1.65 -3.93
C GLY A 55 7.64 -2.65 -3.47
N VAL A 56 7.33 -3.93 -3.66
CA VAL A 56 8.20 -5.09 -3.36
C VAL A 56 8.20 -6.02 -4.58
N GLY A 57 9.39 -6.48 -5.00
CA GLY A 57 9.58 -7.38 -6.13
C GLY A 57 10.40 -8.62 -5.77
N LEU A 58 10.16 -9.70 -6.51
CA LEU A 58 10.83 -11.01 -6.45
C LEU A 58 11.68 -11.22 -7.71
#